data_AF-A0A973FLK0-F1
#
_entry.id   AF-A0A973FLK0-F1
#
_cell.length_a   1.000
_cell.length_b   1.000
_cell.length_c   1.000
_cell.angle_alpha   90.00
_cell.angle_beta   90.00
_cell.angle_gamma   90.00
#
_symmetry.space_group_name_H-M   'P 1'
#
loop_
_entity.id
_entity.type
_entity.pdbx_description
1 polymer ?
#
loop_
_entity_poly.entity_id
_entity_poly.type
_entity_poly.pdbx_seq_one_letter_code
_entity_poly.pdbx_strand_id
1 'polypeptide(L)' 'MAVDGGGERLSTFPDVIALLDLASGQPVAVKDTRPGQEVAVLAVDRSVIPLASGVTDPEVFPEVEEIMGIPLARYL' A
#
# COMPACT_ATOMS: atom_id res chain seq x y z
N MET A 1 1.11 1.50 1.79
CA MET A 1 1.38 2.73 1.02
C MET A 1 2.91 2.91 0.98
N ALA A 2 3.75 2.19 0.25
CA ALA A 2 3.68 1.34 -0.92
C ALA A 2 4.36 -0.02 -0.61
N VAL A 3 4.61 -0.86 -1.62
CA VAL A 3 5.39 -2.08 -1.53
C VAL A 3 6.49 -1.99 -2.57
N ASP A 4 7.74 -2.02 -2.11
CA ASP A 4 8.92 -2.08 -2.98
C ASP A 4 9.58 -3.46 -2.83
N GLY A 5 10.05 -4.02 -3.94
CA GLY A 5 10.73 -5.32 -3.96
C GLY A 5 11.67 -5.36 -5.15
N GLY A 6 12.86 -5.94 -4.99
CA GLY A 6 13.83 -6.02 -6.10
C GLY A 6 14.31 -4.67 -6.66
N GLY A 7 14.10 -3.56 -5.95
CA GLY A 7 14.43 -2.21 -6.41
C GLY A 7 13.35 -1.52 -7.24
N GLU A 8 12.17 -2.14 -7.38
CA GLU A 8 11.02 -1.58 -8.10
C GLU A 8 9.79 -1.43 -7.20
N ARG A 9 8.88 -0.56 -7.65
CA ARG A 9 7.57 -0.36 -7.02
C ARG A 9 6.62 -1.46 -7.47
N LEU A 10 6.21 -2.33 -6.55
CA LEU A 10 5.29 -3.44 -6.83
C LEU A 10 3.82 -3.04 -6.67
N SER A 11 3.50 -2.18 -5.70
CA SER A 11 2.15 -1.64 -5.50
C SER A 11 2.22 -0.36 -4.69
N THR A 12 1.31 0.58 -4.93
CA THR A 12 1.23 1.82 -4.16
C THR A 12 -0.22 2.25 -3.99
N PHE A 13 -0.45 3.16 -3.05
CA PHE A 13 -1.74 3.82 -2.99
C PHE A 13 -2.12 4.40 -4.35
N PRO A 14 -3.38 4.23 -4.80
CA PRO A 14 -4.54 3.76 -4.05
C PRO A 14 -4.91 2.28 -4.19
N ASP A 15 -3.96 1.43 -4.57
CA ASP A 15 -4.14 -0.02 -4.42
C ASP A 15 -4.45 -0.37 -2.96
N VAL A 16 -5.28 -1.40 -2.76
CA VAL A 16 -5.47 -1.96 -1.43
C VAL A 16 -4.25 -2.82 -1.12
N ILE A 17 -3.52 -2.45 -0.08
CA ILE A 17 -2.35 -3.18 0.42
C ILE A 17 -2.64 -3.63 1.84
N ALA A 18 -2.62 -4.94 2.07
CA ALA A 18 -2.87 -5.55 3.37
C ALA A 18 -1.86 -6.66 3.68
N LEU A 19 -1.67 -6.95 4.97
CA LEU A 19 -0.91 -8.11 5.41
C LEU A 19 -1.86 -9.21 5.85
N LEU A 20 -1.57 -10.44 5.44
CA LEU A 20 -2.23 -11.65 5.92
C LEU A 20 -1.22 -12.46 6.72
N ASP A 21 -1.59 -12.86 7.93
CA ASP A 21 -0.81 -13.82 8.71
C ASP A 21 -0.85 -15.19 8.02
N LEU A 22 0.31 -15.78 7.72
CA LEU A 22 0.36 -17.03 6.94
C LEU A 22 -0.11 -18.26 7.73
N ALA A 23 -0.05 -18.21 9.07
CA ALA A 23 -0.51 -19.31 9.91
C ALA A 23 -2.05 -19.35 10.01
N SER A 24 -2.70 -18.21 10.15
CA SER A 24 -4.15 -18.10 10.37
C SER A 24 -4.96 -17.68 9.13
N GLY A 25 -4.31 -17.13 8.11
CA GLY A 25 -4.95 -16.53 6.94
C GLY A 25 -5.73 -15.24 7.25
N GLN A 26 -5.62 -14.69 8.46
CA GLN A 26 -6.36 -13.50 8.87
C GLN A 26 -5.58 -12.22 8.56
N PRO A 27 -6.28 -11.09 8.30
CA PRO A 27 -5.63 -9.79 8.22
C PRO A 27 -4.91 -9.44 9.51
N VAL A 28 -3.69 -8.90 9.40
CA VAL A 28 -2.90 -8.42 10.53
C VAL A 28 -2.49 -6.97 10.29
N ALA A 29 -2.66 -6.11 11.28
CA ALA A 29 -2.17 -4.74 11.18
C ALA A 29 -0.64 -4.73 11.30
N VAL A 30 0.03 -3.86 10.54
CA VAL A 30 1.50 -3.75 10.55
C VAL A 30 2.05 -3.58 11.97
N LYS A 31 1.41 -2.74 12.79
CA LYS A 31 1.81 -2.47 14.18
C LYS A 31 1.73 -3.70 15.11
N ASP A 32 0.94 -4.71 14.73
CA ASP A 32 0.70 -5.91 15.53
C ASP A 32 1.58 -7.09 15.04
N THR A 33 2.37 -6.90 13.98
CA THR A 33 3.33 -7.89 13.48
C THR A 33 4.55 -8.01 14.41
N ARG A 34 5.18 -9.18 14.41
CA ARG A 34 6.36 -9.47 15.24
C ARG A 34 7.54 -9.93 14.39
N PRO A 35 8.80 -9.66 14.79
CA PRO A 35 9.98 -10.21 14.12
C PRO A 35 9.88 -11.74 13.99
N GLY A 36 10.14 -12.26 12.78
CA GLY A 36 10.05 -13.69 12.48
C GLY A 36 8.64 -14.20 12.18
N GLN A 37 7.61 -13.36 12.24
CA GLN A 37 6.26 -13.74 11.79
C GLN A 37 6.21 -13.81 10.27
N GLU A 38 5.74 -14.94 9.74
CA GLU A 38 5.50 -15.10 8.32
C GLU A 38 4.17 -14.45 7.90
N VAL A 39 4.24 -13.56 6.93
CA VAL A 39 3.09 -12.83 6.39
C VAL A 39 3.10 -12.84 4.87
N ALA A 40 1.91 -12.79 4.27
CA ALA A 40 1.74 -12.49 2.86
C ALA A 40 1.33 -11.03 2.69
N VAL A 41 1.82 -10.38 1.63
CA VAL A 41 1.34 -9.07 1.19
C VAL A 41 0.27 -9.28 0.14
N LEU A 42 -0.96 -8.86 0.45
CA LEU A 42 -2.06 -8.79 -0.51
C LEU A 42 -2.07 -7.40 -1.15
N ALA A 43 -1.95 -7.35 -2.47
CA ALA A 43 -2.13 -6.15 -3.27
C ALA A 43 -3.33 -6.34 -4.20
N VAL A 44 -4.28 -5.41 -4.19
CA VAL A 44 -5.43 -5.38 -5.11
C VAL A 44 -5.37 -4.08 -5.90
N ASP A 45 -5.30 -4.22 -7.22
CA ASP A 45 -5.23 -3.10 -8.15
C ASP A 45 -6.44 -2.17 -8.00
N ARG A 46 -6.18 -0.87 -7.90
CA ARG A 46 -7.21 0.16 -7.75
C ARG A 46 -8.28 0.18 -8.85
N SER A 47 -8.00 -0.36 -10.04
CA SER A 47 -8.94 -0.37 -11.17
C SER A 47 -10.13 -1.32 -10.98
N VAL A 48 -10.03 -2.28 -10.05
CA VAL A 48 -11.11 -3.25 -9.78
C VAL A 48 -11.99 -2.87 -8.59
N ILE A 49 -11.76 -1.70 -7.98
CA ILE A 49 -12.52 -1.19 -6.84
C ILE A 49 -13.00 0.25 -7.08
N PRO A 50 -14.16 0.66 -6.53
CA PRO A 50 -14.58 2.06 -6.59
C PRO A 50 -13.65 2.95 -5.76
N LEU A 51 -13.19 4.06 -6.34
CA LEU A 51 -12.38 5.06 -5.66
C LEU A 51 -13.20 6.33 -5.38
N ALA A 52 -12.95 6.96 -4.24
CA ALA A 52 -13.50 8.29 -3.95
C ALA A 52 -12.78 9.36 -4.80
N SER A 53 -13.47 10.44 -5.18
CA SER A 53 -12.91 11.47 -6.08
C SER A 53 -11.62 12.11 -5.56
N GLY A 54 -11.49 12.29 -4.24
CA GLY A 54 -10.28 12.85 -3.64
C GLY A 54 -9.04 11.97 -3.74
N VAL A 55 -9.19 10.67 -4.04
CA VAL A 55 -8.08 9.74 -4.21
C VAL A 55 -7.34 9.98 -5.53
N THR A 56 -8.05 10.45 -6.55
CA THR A 56 -7.50 10.72 -7.88
C THR A 56 -7.10 12.18 -8.07
N ASP A 57 -7.30 13.02 -7.05
CA ASP A 57 -6.96 14.44 -7.11
C ASP A 57 -5.45 14.62 -6.89
N PRO A 58 -4.67 15.08 -7.89
CA PRO A 58 -3.23 15.23 -7.75
C PRO A 58 -2.83 16.27 -6.70
N GLU A 59 -3.70 17.23 -6.34
CA GLU A 59 -3.39 18.31 -5.40
C GLU A 59 -3.22 17.81 -3.96
N VAL A 60 -3.70 16.61 -3.63
CA VAL A 60 -3.63 16.06 -2.26
C VAL A 60 -2.31 15.35 -1.94
N PHE A 61 -1.46 15.11 -2.94
CA PHE A 61 -0.24 14.30 -2.82
C PHE A 61 1.05 15.03 -2.41
N PRO A 62 1.31 16.29 -2.81
CA PRO A 62 2.62 16.92 -2.58
C PRO A 62 3.09 16.90 -1.12
N GLU A 63 2.21 17.23 -0.17
CA GLU A 63 2.56 17.27 1.26
C GLU A 63 2.92 15.86 1.80
N VAL A 64 2.16 14.84 1.43
CA VAL A 64 2.42 13.46 1.88
C VAL A 64 3.65 12.86 1.21
N GLU A 65 3.88 13.16 -0.08
CA GLU A 65 5.09 12.73 -0.79
C GLU A 65 6.35 13.37 -0.20
N GLU A 66 6.28 14.64 0.22
CA GLU A 66 7.38 15.34 0.91
C GLU A 66 7.71 14.68 2.25
N ILE A 67 6.69 14.40 3.08
CA ILE A 67 6.87 13.79 4.41
C ILE A 67 7.39 12.35 4.30
N MET A 68 6.88 11.58 3.35
CA MET A 68 7.25 10.16 3.22
C MET A 68 8.51 9.93 2.37
N GLY A 69 8.92 10.91 1.55
CA GLY A 69 10.06 10.80 0.65
C GLY A 69 9.87 9.78 -0.48
N ILE A 70 8.62 9.43 -0.81
CA ILE A 70 8.30 8.48 -1.89
C ILE A 70 7.25 9.07 -2.83
N PRO A 71 7.35 8.82 -4.16
CA PRO A 71 6.31 9.22 -5.09
C PRO A 71 5.11 8.26 -5.00
N LEU A 72 3.93 8.84 -4.88
CA LEU A 72 2.60 8.21 -4.93
C LEU A 72 1.87 8.61 -6.22
N ALA A 73 1.74 9.92 -6.49
CA ALA A 73 0.96 10.46 -7.60
C ALA A 73 1.49 10.02 -8.96
N ARG A 74 2.80 9.72 -9.06
CA ARG A 74 3.43 9.17 -10.26
C ARG A 74 2.79 7.87 -10.78
N TYR A 75 2.10 7.12 -9.91
CA TYR A 75 1.52 5.82 -10.21
C TYR A 75 -0.01 5.86 -10.35
N LEU A 76 -0.59 7.07 -10.32
CA LEU A 76 -2.00 7.31 -10.61
C LEU A 76 -2.33 7.29 -12.10
#